data_AF-A0A6C0K857-F1
#
_entry.id   AF-A0A6C0K857-F1
#
_cell.length_a   1.000
_cell.length_b   1.000
_cell.length_c   1.000
_cell.angle_alpha   90.00
_cell.angle_beta   90.00
_cell.angle_gamma   90.00
#
_symmetry.space_group_name_H-M   'P 1'
#
loop_
_entity.id
_entity.type
_entity.pdbx_description
1 polymer ?
#
loop_
_entity_poly.entity_id
_entity_poly.type
_entity_poly.pdbx_seq_one_letter_code
_entity_poly.pdbx_strand_id
1 'polypeptide(L)'
;MDTRAFGPSGWQLLHLIAHQPEQPKEAESFMMTMKDILPCKFCRESTAVFLHEDPPKQPLSKWLYDFHNRVNKKLRDQCKDDPRVICPPADPTFESVSTHYEALLQKEPNAPPGMDFLFCIAYNYTPTPEKEGIYRHFFDLLSDVYPYDNLRAIMKAHTVSFSFTSKRSLMKSVYTLMKKMTKATQSEAILPSFVGVFQRYGYYASTCNRGKTCRNGKRTKKRDHRKTHRVTHARLLR
;
A
#
# COMPACT_ATOMS: atom_id res chain seq x y z
N MET A 1 9.67 -2.72 -6.16
CA MET A 1 8.50 -2.37 -6.99
C MET A 1 8.54 -0.89 -7.32
N ASP A 2 8.02 -0.50 -8.50
CA ASP A 2 7.84 0.90 -8.90
C ASP A 2 6.89 1.62 -7.92
N THR A 3 7.32 2.75 -7.36
CA THR A 3 6.52 3.45 -6.33
C THR A 3 5.21 4.01 -6.86
N ARG A 4 5.08 4.22 -8.17
CA ARG A 4 3.81 4.65 -8.78
C ARG A 4 2.75 3.57 -8.80
N ALA A 5 3.17 2.30 -8.78
CA ALA A 5 2.24 1.17 -8.84
C ALA A 5 1.51 0.95 -7.51
N PHE A 6 2.20 1.19 -6.40
CA PHE A 6 1.68 0.88 -5.06
C PHE A 6 1.47 2.10 -4.17
N GLY A 7 2.17 3.21 -4.43
CA GLY A 7 2.20 4.39 -3.56
C GLY A 7 0.82 4.99 -3.32
N PRO A 8 0.07 5.39 -4.38
CA PRO A 8 -1.27 5.97 -4.20
C PRO A 8 -2.24 5.04 -3.45
N SER A 9 -2.26 3.76 -3.83
CA SER A 9 -3.12 2.74 -3.20
C SER A 9 -2.73 2.47 -1.74
N GLY A 10 -1.43 2.46 -1.43
CA GLY A 10 -0.91 2.31 -0.07
C GLY A 10 -1.25 3.51 0.80
N TRP A 11 -1.03 4.73 0.31
CA TRP A 11 -1.38 5.95 1.04
C TRP A 11 -2.88 6.07 1.32
N GLN A 12 -3.73 5.73 0.34
CA GLN A 12 -5.18 5.72 0.58
C GLN A 12 -5.56 4.72 1.67
N LEU A 13 -5.02 3.49 1.64
CA LEU A 13 -5.28 2.49 2.67
C LEU A 13 -4.83 2.97 4.06
N LEU A 14 -3.59 3.48 4.17
CA LEU A 14 -3.03 3.95 5.44
C LEU A 14 -3.87 5.09 6.02
N HIS A 15 -4.26 6.07 5.19
CA HIS A 15 -5.10 7.17 5.63
C HIS A 15 -6.51 6.74 6.01
N LEU A 16 -7.13 5.82 5.28
CA LEU A 16 -8.41 5.22 5.68
C LEU A 16 -8.32 4.52 7.04
N ILE A 17 -7.20 3.86 7.34
CA ILE A 17 -6.97 3.23 8.65
C ILE A 17 -6.82 4.28 9.74
N ALA A 18 -6.05 5.34 9.48
CA ALA A 18 -5.77 6.39 10.45
C ALA A 18 -6.97 7.30 10.78
N HIS A 19 -7.95 7.42 9.87
CA HIS A 19 -9.13 8.28 10.02
C HIS A 19 -10.40 7.49 10.43
N GLN A 20 -10.29 6.22 10.80
CA GLN A 20 -11.46 5.47 11.30
C GLN A 20 -12.05 6.17 12.53
N PRO A 21 -13.39 6.35 12.61
CA PRO A 21 -14.03 7.01 13.73
C PRO A 21 -13.69 6.36 15.08
N GLU A 22 -13.68 5.02 15.09
CA GLU A 22 -13.18 4.22 16.19
C GLU A 22 -11.82 3.66 15.80
N GLN A 23 -10.78 4.20 16.43
CA GLN A 23 -9.40 3.80 16.16
C GLN A 23 -9.13 2.37 16.67
N PRO A 24 -8.80 1.42 15.79
CA PRO A 24 -8.47 0.06 16.22
C PRO A 24 -7.23 0.05 17.12
N LYS A 25 -7.23 -0.79 18.16
CA LYS A 25 -6.13 -0.91 19.12
C LYS A 25 -4.80 -1.25 18.43
N GLU A 26 -4.86 -2.04 17.37
CA GLU A 26 -3.71 -2.53 16.61
C GLU A 26 -3.18 -1.51 15.58
N ALA A 27 -3.81 -0.34 15.42
CA ALA A 27 -3.48 0.60 14.35
C ALA A 27 -2.05 1.15 14.43
N GLU A 28 -1.57 1.51 15.61
CA GLU A 28 -0.19 1.97 15.80
C GLU A 28 0.82 0.87 15.47
N SER A 29 0.58 -0.35 15.97
CA SER A 29 1.38 -1.54 15.65
C SER A 29 1.37 -1.84 14.15
N PHE A 30 0.22 -1.69 13.50
CA PHE A 30 0.12 -1.84 12.05
C PHE A 30 0.97 -0.81 11.31
N MET A 31 0.93 0.47 11.69
CA MET A 31 1.77 1.50 11.09
C MET A 31 3.26 1.21 11.25
N MET A 32 3.67 0.58 12.35
CA MET A 32 5.06 0.16 12.56
C MET A 32 5.56 -0.87 11.55
N THR A 33 4.68 -1.69 10.99
CA THR A 33 5.07 -2.72 9.99
C THR A 33 5.52 -2.15 8.65
N MET A 34 5.25 -0.86 8.37
CA MET A 34 5.60 -0.23 7.09
C MET A 34 7.09 -0.35 6.76
N LYS A 35 7.98 -0.21 7.76
CA LYS A 35 9.43 -0.34 7.55
C LYS A 35 9.85 -1.71 7.04
N ASP A 36 9.04 -2.75 7.28
CA ASP A 36 9.37 -4.12 6.94
C ASP A 36 8.68 -4.59 5.65
N ILE A 37 7.47 -4.10 5.39
CA ILE A 37 6.60 -4.63 4.32
C ILE A 37 6.68 -3.85 3.00
N LEU A 38 7.05 -2.56 3.03
CA LEU A 38 6.99 -1.72 1.83
C LEU A 38 7.79 -2.37 0.67
N PRO A 39 7.23 -2.51 -0.54
CA PRO A 39 7.86 -3.28 -1.61
C PRO A 39 8.96 -2.50 -2.35
N CYS A 40 9.66 -1.61 -1.65
CA CYS A 40 10.77 -0.79 -2.14
C CYS A 40 11.83 -0.66 -1.03
N LYS A 41 13.07 -1.08 -1.32
CA LYS A 41 14.18 -1.08 -0.35
C LYS A 41 14.44 0.33 0.22
N PHE A 42 14.57 1.34 -0.64
CA PHE A 42 14.81 2.72 -0.21
C PHE A 42 13.66 3.31 0.62
N CYS A 43 12.42 2.91 0.31
CA CYS A 43 11.26 3.33 1.11
C CYS A 43 11.29 2.70 2.49
N ARG A 44 11.60 1.40 2.60
CA ARG A 44 11.76 0.70 3.89
C ARG A 44 12.84 1.34 4.75
N GLU A 45 14.02 1.60 4.18
CA GLU A 45 15.14 2.25 4.87
C GLU A 45 14.76 3.64 5.38
N SER A 46 14.15 4.48 4.52
CA SER A 46 13.72 5.82 4.94
C SER A 46 12.63 5.75 6.01
N THR A 47 11.70 4.81 5.87
CA THR A 47 10.58 4.61 6.81
C THR A 47 11.09 4.12 8.16
N ALA A 48 12.08 3.22 8.20
CA ALA A 48 12.69 2.76 9.44
C ALA A 48 13.29 3.92 10.24
N VAL A 49 14.01 4.83 9.56
CA VAL A 49 14.56 6.05 10.18
C VAL A 49 13.44 6.96 10.68
N PHE A 50 12.43 7.22 9.84
CA PHE A 50 11.34 8.12 10.22
C PHE A 50 10.51 7.59 11.40
N LEU A 51 10.21 6.28 11.42
CA LEU A 51 9.49 5.63 12.52
C LEU A 51 10.31 5.54 13.81
N HIS A 52 11.65 5.48 13.72
CA HIS A 52 12.51 5.53 14.89
C HIS A 52 12.49 6.93 15.54
N GLU A 53 12.48 7.99 14.73
CA GLU A 53 12.46 9.37 15.23
C GLU A 53 11.08 9.84 15.70
N ASP A 54 10.01 9.46 15.00
CA ASP A 54 8.63 9.83 15.32
C ASP A 54 7.70 8.62 15.15
N PRO A 55 7.63 7.73 16.16
CA PRO A 55 6.78 6.55 16.10
C PRO A 55 5.29 6.93 16.04
N PRO A 56 4.43 6.02 15.52
CA PRO A 56 2.98 6.22 15.48
C PRO A 56 2.40 6.58 16.84
N LYS A 57 1.53 7.58 16.87
CA LYS A 57 0.88 8.08 18.08
C LYS A 57 -0.47 8.71 17.76
N GLN A 58 -1.34 8.79 18.76
CA GLN A 58 -2.63 9.46 18.63
C GLN A 58 -2.51 10.99 18.61
N PRO A 59 -3.39 11.70 17.88
CA PRO A 59 -4.34 11.15 16.90
C PRO A 59 -3.61 10.68 15.64
N LEU A 60 -3.85 9.42 15.24
CA LEU A 60 -3.08 8.76 14.19
C LEU A 60 -3.28 9.41 12.81
N SER A 61 -4.44 10.01 12.56
CA SER A 61 -4.71 10.82 11.36
C SER A 61 -3.71 11.96 11.21
N LYS A 62 -3.46 12.72 12.29
CA LYS A 62 -2.51 13.83 12.28
C LYS A 62 -1.06 13.33 12.16
N TRP A 63 -0.71 12.28 12.90
CA TRP A 63 0.62 11.68 12.80
C TRP A 63 0.90 11.19 11.37
N LEU A 64 -0.03 10.48 10.74
CA LEU A 64 0.16 9.96 9.39
C LEU A 64 0.24 11.09 8.35
N TYR A 65 -0.52 12.17 8.54
CA TYR A 65 -0.40 13.38 7.73
C TYR A 65 1.02 13.96 7.80
N ASP A 66 1.56 14.15 9.00
CA ASP A 66 2.91 14.69 9.19
C ASP A 66 3.98 13.74 8.63
N PHE A 67 3.82 12.43 8.85
CA PHE A 67 4.67 11.40 8.30
C PHE A 67 4.68 11.41 6.76
N HIS A 68 3.50 11.53 6.13
CA HIS A 68 3.39 11.61 4.67
C HIS A 68 4.06 12.89 4.14
N ASN A 69 3.85 14.04 4.79
CA ASN A 69 4.49 15.29 4.40
C ASN A 69 6.02 15.24 4.56
N ARG A 70 6.52 14.51 5.57
CA ARG A 70 7.96 14.23 5.71
C ARG A 70 8.51 13.43 4.53
N VAL A 71 7.77 12.42 4.07
CA VAL A 71 8.11 11.68 2.83
C VAL A 71 8.05 12.61 1.61
N ASN A 72 7.02 13.46 1.50
CA ASN A 72 6.90 14.40 0.39
C ASN A 72 8.05 15.39 0.33
N LYS A 73 8.44 15.98 1.47
CA LYS A 73 9.61 16.86 1.56
C LYS A 73 10.86 16.15 1.06
N LYS A 74 11.11 14.93 1.53
CA LYS A 74 12.25 14.12 1.05
C LYS A 74 12.20 13.92 -0.45
N LEU A 75 11.03 13.61 -1.03
CA LEU A 75 10.89 13.42 -2.47
C LEU A 75 11.09 14.73 -3.25
N ARG A 76 10.62 15.88 -2.74
CA ARG A 76 10.87 17.21 -3.33
C ARG A 76 12.35 17.55 -3.33
N ASP A 77 13.07 17.23 -2.26
CA ASP A 77 14.52 17.43 -2.21
C ASP A 77 15.25 16.49 -3.19
N GLN A 78 14.82 15.24 -3.30
CA GLN A 78 15.40 14.28 -4.25
C GLN A 78 15.08 14.57 -5.72
N CYS A 79 13.92 15.18 -6.02
CA CYS A 79 13.49 15.49 -7.38
C CYS A 79 14.37 16.58 -8.03
N LYS A 80 15.02 17.42 -7.22
CA LYS A 80 15.96 18.46 -7.67
C LYS A 80 17.20 17.84 -8.33
N ASP A 81 17.69 16.72 -7.78
CA ASP A 81 18.91 16.06 -8.23
C ASP A 81 18.65 14.90 -9.22
N ASP A 82 17.49 14.24 -9.10
CA ASP A 82 17.17 13.04 -9.88
C ASP A 82 15.81 13.20 -10.59
N PRO A 83 15.80 13.49 -11.91
CA PRO A 83 14.56 13.68 -12.67
C PRO A 83 13.72 12.40 -12.75
N ARG A 84 14.26 11.24 -12.34
CA ARG A 84 13.49 10.00 -12.23
C ARG A 84 12.67 9.95 -10.96
N VAL A 85 12.87 10.82 -9.97
CA VAL A 85 12.02 10.93 -8.77
C VAL A 85 10.80 11.80 -9.12
N ILE A 86 9.60 11.37 -8.72
CA ILE A 86 8.41 12.22 -8.92
C ILE A 86 8.50 13.30 -7.88
N CYS A 87 8.43 14.56 -8.32
CA CYS A 87 8.29 15.67 -7.41
C CYS A 87 6.81 15.74 -6.96
N PRO A 88 6.51 15.55 -5.66
CA PRO A 88 5.16 15.74 -5.14
C PRO A 88 4.74 17.21 -5.26
N PRO A 89 3.42 17.49 -5.35
CA PRO A 89 2.92 18.85 -5.26
C PRO A 89 3.17 19.47 -3.88
N ALA A 90 2.71 20.70 -3.69
CA ALA A 90 2.62 21.30 -2.36
C ALA A 90 1.73 20.43 -1.45
N ASP A 91 2.08 20.37 -0.16
CA ASP A 91 1.32 19.58 0.80
C ASP A 91 -0.07 20.23 1.02
N PRO A 92 -1.16 19.45 0.98
CA PRO A 92 -2.49 19.96 1.34
C PRO A 92 -2.55 20.29 2.84
N THR A 93 -3.58 21.04 3.25
CA THR A 93 -3.85 21.26 4.68
C THR A 93 -4.31 19.97 5.33
N PHE A 94 -4.05 19.81 6.63
CA PHE A 94 -4.55 18.67 7.41
C PHE A 94 -6.08 18.59 7.33
N GLU A 95 -6.78 19.73 7.46
CA GLU A 95 -8.24 19.80 7.39
C GLU A 95 -8.79 19.28 6.06
N SER A 96 -8.16 19.62 4.93
CA SER A 96 -8.56 19.12 3.62
C SER A 96 -8.39 17.60 3.51
N VAL A 97 -7.29 17.07 4.07
CA VAL A 97 -7.03 15.63 4.10
C VAL A 97 -8.03 14.92 5.02
N SER A 98 -8.25 15.42 6.23
CA SER A 98 -9.19 14.84 7.20
C SER A 98 -10.59 14.77 6.62
N THR A 99 -11.10 15.91 6.12
CA THR A 99 -12.42 16.00 5.48
C THR A 99 -12.56 14.99 4.34
N HIS A 100 -11.54 14.83 3.51
CA HIS A 100 -11.56 13.88 2.41
C HIS A 100 -11.70 12.43 2.88
N TYR A 101 -10.89 11.98 3.83
CA TYR A 101 -10.91 10.59 4.29
C TYR A 101 -12.11 10.27 5.18
N GLU A 102 -12.57 11.21 6.00
CA GLU A 102 -13.82 11.09 6.75
C GLU A 102 -15.02 10.92 5.81
N ALA A 103 -15.10 11.73 4.75
CA ALA A 103 -16.15 11.61 3.74
C ALA A 103 -16.10 10.28 2.97
N LEU A 104 -14.91 9.71 2.75
CA LEU A 104 -14.78 8.37 2.14
C LEU A 104 -15.26 7.26 3.08
N LEU A 105 -15.01 7.39 4.39
CA LEU A 105 -15.42 6.38 5.39
C LEU A 105 -16.92 6.39 5.66
N GLN A 106 -17.62 7.48 5.35
CA GLN A 106 -19.08 7.58 5.43
C GLN A 106 -19.82 6.92 4.25
N LYS A 107 -19.11 6.54 3.20
CA LYS A 107 -19.68 5.91 2.00
C LYS A 107 -19.37 4.43 1.95
N GLU A 108 -20.25 3.66 1.33
CA GLU A 108 -19.92 2.29 0.91
C GLU A 108 -18.75 2.33 -0.10
N PRO A 109 -17.70 1.52 0.11
CA PRO A 109 -16.54 1.55 -0.77
C PRO A 109 -16.89 0.95 -2.14
N ASN A 110 -16.51 1.65 -3.22
CA ASN A 110 -16.72 1.21 -4.60
C ASN A 110 -15.58 0.32 -5.15
N ALA A 111 -14.56 0.04 -4.33
CA ALA A 111 -13.45 -0.86 -4.63
C ALA A 111 -12.78 -1.32 -3.33
N PRO A 112 -12.02 -2.43 -3.32
CA PRO A 112 -11.21 -2.82 -2.17
C PRO A 112 -10.05 -1.84 -1.90
N PRO A 113 -9.98 -1.22 -0.72
CA PRO A 113 -8.88 -0.32 -0.35
C PRO A 113 -7.52 -1.03 -0.38
N GLY A 114 -6.51 -0.38 -0.95
CA GLY A 114 -5.14 -0.94 -0.97
C GLY A 114 -4.91 -2.10 -1.94
N MET A 115 -5.82 -2.40 -2.88
CA MET A 115 -5.67 -3.53 -3.81
C MET A 115 -4.29 -3.59 -4.50
N ASP A 116 -3.88 -2.50 -5.17
CA ASP A 116 -2.60 -2.48 -5.90
C ASP A 116 -1.41 -2.55 -4.93
N PHE A 117 -1.56 -2.01 -3.71
CA PHE A 117 -0.56 -2.08 -2.65
C PHE A 117 -0.32 -3.52 -2.17
N LEU A 118 -1.39 -4.23 -1.82
CA LEU A 118 -1.32 -5.61 -1.30
C LEU A 118 -0.77 -6.58 -2.34
N PHE A 119 -1.17 -6.44 -3.61
CA PHE A 119 -0.56 -7.22 -4.67
C PHE A 119 0.92 -6.90 -4.89
N CYS A 120 1.33 -5.64 -4.77
CA CYS A 120 2.76 -5.29 -4.87
C CYS A 120 3.59 -5.87 -3.70
N ILE A 121 3.03 -5.90 -2.48
CA ILE A 121 3.63 -6.55 -1.31
C ILE A 121 3.81 -8.05 -1.59
N ALA A 122 2.73 -8.73 -2.01
CA ALA A 122 2.74 -10.17 -2.27
C ALA A 122 3.69 -10.54 -3.43
N TYR A 123 3.74 -9.73 -4.50
CA TYR A 123 4.65 -9.97 -5.61
C TYR A 123 6.13 -9.79 -5.21
N ASN A 124 6.40 -8.91 -4.25
CA ASN A 124 7.74 -8.65 -3.75
C ASN A 124 8.21 -9.66 -2.69
N TYR A 125 7.34 -10.58 -2.25
CA TYR A 125 7.66 -11.61 -1.27
C TYR A 125 8.73 -12.58 -1.77
N THR A 126 9.67 -12.89 -0.88
CA THR A 126 10.72 -13.91 -1.08
C THR A 126 10.60 -14.89 0.10
N PRO A 127 10.34 -16.18 -0.14
CA PRO A 127 10.05 -17.14 0.92
C PRO A 127 11.32 -17.46 1.71
N THR A 128 11.41 -16.90 2.92
CA THR A 128 12.38 -17.27 3.96
C THR A 128 11.64 -17.31 5.30
N PRO A 129 12.09 -18.07 6.30
CA PRO A 129 11.43 -18.11 7.61
C PRO A 129 11.25 -16.72 8.25
N GLU A 130 12.27 -15.87 8.17
CA GLU A 130 12.20 -14.48 8.64
C GLU A 130 11.12 -13.68 7.90
N LYS A 131 11.09 -13.76 6.56
CA LYS A 131 10.12 -13.01 5.76
C LYS A 131 8.71 -13.54 5.94
N GLU A 132 8.53 -14.83 6.14
CA GLU A 132 7.24 -15.40 6.47
C GLU A 132 6.68 -14.80 7.75
N GLY A 133 7.47 -14.75 8.84
CA GLY A 133 7.05 -14.14 10.10
C GLY A 133 6.64 -12.67 9.96
N ILE A 134 7.45 -11.87 9.25
CA ILE A 134 7.16 -10.46 8.97
C ILE A 134 5.85 -10.30 8.20
N TYR A 135 5.66 -11.08 7.14
CA TYR A 135 4.48 -10.96 6.29
C TYR A 135 3.22 -11.46 6.99
N ARG A 136 3.31 -12.54 7.77
CA ARG A 136 2.22 -13.05 8.60
C ARG A 136 1.77 -11.99 9.60
N HIS A 137 2.70 -11.45 10.37
CA HIS A 137 2.42 -10.39 11.34
C HIS A 137 1.77 -9.16 10.69
N PHE A 138 2.24 -8.74 9.51
CA PHE A 138 1.62 -7.66 8.74
C PHE A 138 0.16 -7.97 8.37
N PHE A 139 -0.12 -9.16 7.81
CA PHE A 139 -1.47 -9.51 7.40
C PHE A 139 -2.42 -9.74 8.58
N ASP A 140 -1.91 -10.23 9.71
CA ASP A 140 -2.68 -10.40 10.94
C ASP A 140 -3.13 -9.02 11.47
N LEU A 141 -2.18 -8.09 11.66
CA LEU A 141 -2.50 -6.71 12.08
C LEU A 141 -3.40 -6.00 11.07
N LEU A 142 -3.12 -6.14 9.76
CA LEU A 142 -3.98 -5.56 8.72
C LEU A 142 -5.41 -6.09 8.82
N SER A 143 -5.62 -7.35 9.19
CA SER A 143 -6.95 -7.92 9.34
C SER A 143 -7.73 -7.31 10.50
N ASP A 144 -7.05 -6.87 11.55
CA ASP A 144 -7.67 -6.18 12.68
C ASP A 144 -8.01 -4.73 12.38
N VAL A 145 -7.24 -4.08 11.49
CA VAL A 145 -7.38 -2.64 11.24
C VAL A 145 -7.97 -2.28 9.89
N TYR A 146 -8.26 -3.26 9.02
CA TYR A 146 -8.75 -3.00 7.66
C TYR A 146 -10.01 -2.11 7.68
N PRO A 147 -10.10 -1.05 6.85
CA PRO A 147 -11.23 -0.14 6.88
C PRO A 147 -12.52 -0.83 6.39
N TYR A 148 -13.66 -0.31 6.86
CA TYR A 148 -15.01 -0.82 6.61
C TYR A 148 -15.27 -2.20 7.23
N ASP A 149 -16.26 -2.31 8.11
CA ASP A 149 -16.46 -3.51 8.93
C ASP A 149 -16.78 -4.77 8.13
N ASN A 150 -17.60 -4.63 7.07
CA ASN A 150 -17.89 -5.72 6.14
C ASN A 150 -16.62 -6.25 5.45
N LEU A 151 -15.71 -5.36 5.01
CA LEU A 151 -14.46 -5.76 4.38
C LEU A 151 -13.47 -6.30 5.42
N ARG A 152 -13.41 -5.72 6.61
CA ARG A 152 -12.59 -6.22 7.73
C ARG A 152 -12.97 -7.64 8.10
N ALA A 153 -14.26 -7.96 8.18
CA ALA A 153 -14.74 -9.32 8.42
C ALA A 153 -14.25 -10.31 7.35
N ILE A 154 -14.30 -9.92 6.07
CA ILE A 154 -13.78 -10.72 4.95
C ILE A 154 -12.26 -10.91 5.07
N MET A 155 -11.53 -9.86 5.46
CA MET A 155 -10.09 -9.88 5.67
C MET A 155 -9.73 -10.90 6.76
N LYS A 156 -10.30 -10.76 7.96
CA LYS A 156 -10.09 -11.66 9.11
C LYS A 156 -10.39 -13.11 8.77
N ALA A 157 -11.53 -13.37 8.16
CA ALA A 157 -11.94 -14.73 7.81
C ALA A 157 -11.02 -15.39 6.76
N HIS A 158 -10.25 -14.60 6.00
CA HIS A 158 -9.43 -15.13 4.92
C HIS A 158 -7.93 -15.15 5.23
N THR A 159 -7.40 -14.22 6.04
CA THR A 159 -5.96 -14.17 6.40
C THR A 159 -5.47 -15.43 7.08
N VAL A 160 -6.32 -16.09 7.87
CA VAL A 160 -6.05 -17.41 8.49
C VAL A 160 -5.63 -18.49 7.48
N SER A 161 -6.06 -18.37 6.22
CA SER A 161 -5.79 -19.33 5.14
C SER A 161 -4.65 -18.89 4.20
N PHE A 162 -3.87 -17.87 4.57
CA PHE A 162 -2.78 -17.39 3.74
C PHE A 162 -1.64 -18.41 3.66
N SER A 163 -1.15 -18.60 2.43
CA SER A 163 -0.01 -19.48 2.17
C SER A 163 1.24 -18.67 1.87
N PHE A 164 2.25 -18.81 2.73
CA PHE A 164 3.54 -18.13 2.62
C PHE A 164 4.65 -19.03 2.04
N THR A 165 4.29 -20.21 1.51
CA THR A 165 5.26 -21.19 0.97
C THR A 165 6.01 -20.69 -0.26
N SER A 166 5.39 -19.80 -1.03
CA SER A 166 6.03 -19.16 -2.18
C SER A 166 5.38 -17.83 -2.50
N LYS A 167 6.07 -17.01 -3.29
CA LYS A 167 5.48 -15.81 -3.91
C LYS A 167 4.17 -16.10 -4.64
N ARG A 168 4.12 -17.19 -5.40
CA ARG A 168 2.93 -17.56 -6.18
C ARG A 168 1.78 -17.94 -5.26
N SER A 169 2.08 -18.65 -4.17
CA SER A 169 1.11 -19.02 -3.13
C SER A 169 0.52 -17.78 -2.47
N LEU A 170 1.37 -16.85 -2.01
CA LEU A 170 0.92 -15.63 -1.36
C LEU A 170 0.12 -14.74 -2.33
N MET A 171 0.58 -14.59 -3.58
CA MET A 171 -0.17 -13.90 -4.62
C MET A 171 -1.54 -14.52 -4.86
N LYS A 172 -1.67 -15.85 -4.75
CA LYS A 172 -2.96 -16.54 -4.93
C LYS A 172 -3.87 -16.33 -3.71
N SER A 173 -3.33 -16.30 -2.50
CA SER A 173 -4.07 -15.90 -1.29
C SER A 173 -4.60 -14.47 -1.41
N VAL A 174 -3.75 -13.49 -1.75
CA VAL A 174 -4.19 -12.09 -1.98
C VAL A 174 -5.18 -12.00 -3.15
N TYR A 175 -5.02 -12.78 -4.22
CA TYR A 175 -5.99 -12.80 -5.31
C TYR A 175 -7.37 -13.30 -4.86
N THR A 176 -7.38 -14.34 -4.03
CA THR A 176 -8.62 -14.95 -3.52
C THR A 176 -9.32 -14.01 -2.55
N LEU A 177 -8.55 -13.32 -1.70
CA LEU A 177 -9.02 -12.20 -0.89
C LEU A 177 -9.70 -11.15 -1.76
N MET A 178 -8.98 -10.64 -2.76
CA MET A 178 -9.45 -9.55 -3.62
C MET A 178 -10.70 -9.96 -4.39
N LYS A 179 -10.83 -11.22 -4.82
CA LYS A 179 -12.05 -11.72 -5.45
C LYS A 179 -13.27 -11.63 -4.52
N LYS A 180 -13.11 -11.94 -3.22
CA LYS A 180 -14.17 -11.78 -2.22
C LYS A 180 -14.48 -10.31 -1.98
N MET A 181 -13.44 -9.49 -1.81
CA MET A 181 -13.57 -8.05 -1.56
C MET A 181 -14.25 -7.34 -2.74
N THR A 182 -13.85 -7.60 -3.98
CA THR A 182 -14.49 -6.97 -5.14
C THR A 182 -15.95 -7.37 -5.29
N LYS A 183 -16.32 -8.60 -4.90
CA LYS A 183 -17.73 -9.00 -4.85
C LYS A 183 -18.50 -8.20 -3.80
N ALA A 184 -17.92 -8.00 -2.62
CA ALA A 184 -18.54 -7.21 -1.55
C ALA A 184 -18.72 -5.74 -1.93
N THR A 185 -17.80 -5.17 -2.71
CA THR A 185 -17.87 -3.78 -3.19
C THR A 185 -18.49 -3.63 -4.58
N GLN A 186 -19.08 -4.68 -5.16
CA GLN A 186 -19.65 -4.69 -6.52
C GLN A 186 -18.70 -4.16 -7.61
N SER A 187 -17.42 -4.51 -7.52
CA SER A 187 -16.34 -3.97 -8.35
C SER A 187 -15.57 -5.05 -9.12
N GLU A 188 -16.14 -6.23 -9.34
CA GLU A 188 -15.45 -7.39 -9.93
C GLU A 188 -14.78 -7.08 -11.28
N ALA A 189 -15.35 -6.18 -12.07
CA ALA A 189 -14.79 -5.73 -13.35
C ALA A 189 -13.36 -5.15 -13.23
N ILE A 190 -12.98 -4.65 -12.05
CA ILE A 190 -11.63 -4.09 -11.85
C ILE A 190 -10.59 -5.19 -11.59
N LEU A 191 -10.97 -6.41 -11.21
CA LEU A 191 -10.02 -7.49 -10.90
C LEU A 191 -9.69 -8.30 -12.17
N PRO A 192 -8.46 -8.23 -12.70
CA PRO A 192 -8.06 -9.08 -13.83
C PRO A 192 -8.01 -10.55 -13.43
N SER A 193 -7.88 -11.46 -14.39
CA SER A 193 -7.55 -12.87 -14.09
C SER A 193 -6.26 -12.99 -13.27
N PHE A 194 -6.07 -14.10 -12.55
CA PHE A 194 -4.86 -14.32 -11.76
C PHE A 194 -3.57 -14.20 -12.60
N VAL A 195 -3.60 -14.72 -13.83
CA VAL A 195 -2.49 -14.58 -14.78
C VAL A 195 -2.26 -13.11 -15.13
N GLY A 196 -3.33 -12.35 -15.42
CA GLY A 196 -3.26 -10.93 -15.70
C GLY A 196 -2.73 -10.10 -14.51
N VAL A 197 -3.14 -10.45 -13.29
CA VAL A 197 -2.60 -9.89 -12.03
C VAL A 197 -1.11 -10.16 -11.94
N PHE A 198 -0.67 -11.41 -12.10
CA PHE A 198 0.74 -11.78 -11.99
C PHE A 198 1.62 -11.06 -13.04
N GLN A 199 1.13 -10.96 -14.28
CA GLN A 199 1.78 -10.21 -15.35
C GLN A 199 1.84 -8.71 -15.05
N ARG A 200 0.73 -8.11 -14.60
CA ARG A 200 0.66 -6.68 -14.26
C ARG A 200 1.66 -6.30 -13.18
N TYR A 201 1.68 -7.01 -12.06
CA TYR A 201 2.61 -6.64 -10.98
C TYR A 201 4.06 -7.03 -11.34
N GLY A 202 4.25 -8.06 -12.16
CA GLY A 202 5.54 -8.33 -12.79
C GLY A 202 6.06 -7.17 -13.66
N TYR A 203 5.18 -6.46 -14.39
CA TYR A 203 5.55 -5.26 -15.13
C TYR A 203 6.15 -4.18 -14.23
N TYR A 204 5.60 -4.00 -13.02
CA TYR A 204 6.08 -3.02 -12.02
C TYR A 204 7.23 -3.52 -11.13
N ALA A 205 7.70 -4.75 -11.33
CA ALA A 205 8.87 -5.28 -10.63
C ALA A 205 10.13 -4.51 -11.05
N SER A 206 10.82 -3.93 -10.09
CA SER A 206 12.02 -3.12 -10.32
C SER A 206 13.22 -3.72 -9.61
N THR A 207 14.41 -3.56 -10.18
CA THR A 207 15.67 -3.69 -9.43
C THR A 207 15.94 -2.39 -8.68
N CYS A 208 16.67 -2.47 -7.58
CA CYS A 208 17.02 -1.32 -6.75
C CYS A 208 18.57 -1.20 -6.68
N ASN A 209 19.23 -1.41 -7.83
CA ASN A 209 20.69 -1.55 -7.89
C ASN A 209 21.41 -0.20 -8.12
N ARG A 210 20.70 0.86 -8.52
CA ARG A 210 21.24 2.21 -8.78
C ARG A 210 20.16 3.27 -8.51
N GLY A 211 20.54 4.39 -7.86
CA GLY A 211 19.69 5.56 -7.61
C GLY A 211 18.97 5.56 -6.26
N LYS A 212 18.10 6.56 -6.03
CA LYS A 212 17.35 6.76 -4.77
C LYS A 212 15.91 6.18 -4.83
N THR A 213 15.54 5.47 -5.90
CA THR A 213 14.18 4.95 -6.13
C THR A 213 14.16 3.63 -6.93
N CYS A 214 13.20 2.75 -6.65
CA CYS A 214 13.05 1.47 -7.37
C CYS A 214 12.24 1.64 -8.67
N ARG A 215 12.73 2.44 -9.61
CA ARG A 215 12.09 2.71 -10.92
C ARG A 215 12.78 2.05 -12.12
N ASN A 216 13.93 1.42 -11.90
CA ASN A 216 14.61 0.65 -12.92
C ASN A 216 13.89 -0.69 -13.11
N GLY A 217 13.05 -0.78 -14.15
CA GLY A 217 12.26 -1.98 -14.39
C GLY A 217 13.13 -3.20 -14.66
N LYS A 218 12.76 -4.35 -14.08
CA LYS A 218 13.46 -5.63 -14.31
C LYS A 218 13.39 -6.07 -15.77
N ARG A 219 12.23 -5.87 -16.41
CA ARG A 219 11.95 -6.27 -17.80
C ARG A 219 11.66 -5.09 -18.71
N THR A 220 10.96 -4.06 -18.21
CA THR A 220 10.61 -2.86 -19.00
C THR A 220 11.28 -1.63 -18.41
N LYS A 221 12.37 -1.18 -19.03
CA LYS A 221 13.16 -0.03 -18.55
C LYS A 221 12.46 1.33 -18.76
N LYS A 222 11.57 1.44 -19.76
CA LYS A 222 10.77 2.63 -20.08
C LYS A 222 9.27 2.35 -19.87
N ARG A 223 8.79 2.47 -18.64
CA ARG A 223 7.35 2.31 -18.35
C ARG A 223 6.59 3.59 -18.68
N ASP A 224 5.39 3.47 -19.24
CA ASP A 224 4.53 4.63 -19.50
C ASP A 224 3.94 5.16 -18.18
N HIS A 225 4.35 6.38 -17.82
CA HIS A 225 3.96 7.01 -16.55
C HIS A 225 2.50 7.47 -16.57
N ARG A 226 2.00 7.96 -17.71
CA ARG A 226 0.61 8.41 -17.87
C ARG A 226 -0.33 7.21 -17.78
N LYS A 227 0.04 6.11 -18.43
CA LYS A 227 -0.71 4.84 -18.33
C LYS A 227 -0.70 4.29 -16.91
N THR A 228 0.47 4.30 -16.24
CA THR A 228 0.58 3.84 -14.84
C THR A 228 -0.32 4.66 -13.92
N HIS A 229 -0.30 5.99 -14.05
CA HIS A 229 -1.13 6.90 -13.28
C HIS A 229 -2.62 6.62 -13.50
N ARG A 230 -3.07 6.59 -14.76
CA ARG A 230 -4.47 6.32 -15.11
C ARG A 230 -4.96 5.02 -14.50
N VAL A 231 -4.17 3.94 -14.61
CA VAL A 231 -4.53 2.61 -14.12
C VAL A 231 -4.65 2.56 -12.60
N THR A 232 -3.67 3.13 -11.89
CA THR A 232 -3.60 3.06 -10.42
C THR A 232 -4.62 3.98 -9.77
N HIS A 233 -4.85 5.17 -10.32
CA HIS A 233 -5.82 6.13 -9.79
C HIS A 233 -7.27 5.78 -10.13
N ALA A 234 -7.50 5.01 -11.19
CA ALA A 234 -8.85 4.51 -11.52
C ALA A 234 -9.42 3.55 -10.47
N ARG A 235 -8.59 3.02 -9.56
CA ARG A 235 -8.96 2.03 -8.54
C ARG A 235 -8.98 2.58 -7.12
N LEU A 236 -8.68 3.87 -6.97
CA LEU A 236 -8.81 4.55 -5.69
C LEU A 236 -10.29 4.80 -5.42
N LEU A 237 -10.68 4.75 -4.15
CA LEU A 237 -12.01 5.16 -3.71
C LEU A 237 -12.31 6.61 -4.09
N ARG A 238 -13.60 6.92 -4.26
CA ARG A 238 -14.13 8.24 -4.65
C ARG A 238 -15.37 8.58 -3.85
#